data_AF-A0A7S1PJZ9-F1
#
_entry.id   AF-A0A7S1PJZ9-F1
#
_cell.length_a   1.000
_cell.length_b   1.000
_cell.length_c   1.000
_cell.angle_alpha   90.00
_cell.angle_beta   90.00
_cell.angle_gamma   90.00
#
_symmetry.space_group_name_H-M   'P 1'
#
loop_
_entity.id
_entity.type
_entity.pdbx_description
1 polymer ?
#
loop_
_entity_poly.entity_id
_entity_poly.type
_entity_poly.pdbx_seq_one_letter_code
_entity_poly.pdbx_strand_id
1 'polypeptide(L)'
;VLNLACIVFSALMFWKGLIVVTQSESPVVVVLSGSMEPGFQRGDILFLTMFEDGFRPGDVVVFQIEGRDIPIVHRTMNVHEKADGSVSLLTKGDNNQGDDRGL
;
A
#
# COMPACT_ATOMS: atom_id res chain seq x y z
N VAL A 1 20.08 -27.56 15.94
CA VAL A 1 18.61 -27.59 15.75
C VAL A 1 17.92 -26.47 16.54
N LEU A 2 18.11 -26.40 17.87
CA LEU A 2 17.47 -25.37 18.71
C LEU A 2 17.80 -23.91 18.31
N ASN A 3 19.08 -23.59 18.09
CA ASN A 3 19.48 -22.23 17.68
C ASN A 3 18.85 -21.79 16.35
N LEU A 4 18.74 -22.72 15.39
CA LEU A 4 18.11 -22.43 14.10
C LEU A 4 16.62 -22.12 14.29
N ALA A 5 15.93 -22.92 15.12
CA ALA A 5 14.53 -22.67 15.44
C ALA A 5 14.33 -21.30 16.11
N CYS A 6 15.17 -20.94 17.09
CA CYS A 6 15.09 -19.64 17.76
C CYS A 6 15.26 -18.46 16.80
N ILE A 7 16.19 -18.56 15.83
CA ILE A 7 16.41 -17.51 14.81
C ILE A 7 15.18 -17.37 13.90
N VAL A 8 14.56 -18.48 13.48
CA VAL A 8 13.37 -18.45 12.64
C VAL A 8 12.19 -17.85 13.40
N PHE A 9 11.97 -18.26 14.65
CA PHE A 9 10.89 -17.72 15.47
C PHE A 9 11.07 -16.22 15.77
N SER A 10 12.28 -15.76 16.07
CA SER A 10 12.53 -14.33 16.31
C SER A 10 12.29 -13.50 15.06
N ALA A 11 12.69 -13.98 13.88
CA ALA A 11 12.41 -13.32 12.61
C ALA A 11 10.90 -13.22 12.33
N LEU A 12 10.14 -14.30 12.57
CA LEU A 12 8.68 -14.31 12.41
C LEU A 12 7.99 -13.39 13.41
N MET A 13 8.45 -13.37 14.67
CA MET A 13 7.93 -12.46 15.70
C MET A 13 8.21 -11.00 15.35
N PHE A 14 9.40 -10.70 14.84
CA PHE A 14 9.75 -9.35 14.38
C PHE A 14 8.83 -8.91 13.23
N TRP A 15 8.62 -9.78 12.23
CA TRP A 15 7.72 -9.49 11.11
C TRP A 15 6.28 -9.28 11.56
N LYS A 16 5.75 -10.14 12.44
CA LYS A 16 4.40 -9.97 13.01
C LYS A 16 4.30 -8.74 13.89
N GLY A 17 5.36 -8.41 14.62
CA GLY A 17 5.47 -7.16 15.39
C GLY A 17 5.35 -5.94 14.48
N LEU A 18 6.03 -5.93 13.33
CA LEU A 18 5.91 -4.85 12.35
C LEU A 18 4.48 -4.71 11.83
N ILE A 19 3.81 -5.80 11.45
CA ILE A 19 2.41 -5.78 10.99
C ILE A 19 1.48 -5.15 12.04
N VAL A 20 1.63 -5.54 13.31
CA VAL A 20 0.81 -5.02 14.40
C VAL A 20 1.10 -3.54 14.65
N VAL A 21 2.38 -3.14 14.61
CA VAL A 21 2.78 -1.76 14.83
C VAL A 21 2.27 -0.87 13.71
N THR A 22 2.48 -1.22 12.45
CA THR A 22 2.09 -0.35 11.32
C THR A 22 0.59 -0.40 10.99
N GLN A 23 -0.15 -1.34 11.58
CA GLN A 23 -1.54 -1.66 11.25
C GLN A 23 -1.74 -1.96 9.75
N SER A 24 -0.70 -2.44 9.07
CA SER A 24 -0.73 -2.81 7.65
C SER A 24 -0.36 -4.28 7.51
N GLU A 25 -1.11 -5.01 6.68
CA GLU A 25 -0.82 -6.42 6.38
C GLU A 25 0.54 -6.61 5.69
N SER A 26 0.99 -5.59 4.96
CA SER A 26 2.27 -5.56 4.26
C SER A 26 3.02 -4.27 4.59
N PRO A 27 3.76 -4.22 5.71
CA PRO A 27 4.46 -3.02 6.14
C PRO A 27 5.57 -2.58 5.18
N VAL A 28 6.04 -3.47 4.30
CA VAL A 28 7.10 -3.20 3.33
C VAL A 28 6.71 -3.77 1.98
N VAL A 29 6.66 -2.93 0.95
CA VAL A 29 6.39 -3.32 -0.44
C VAL A 29 7.42 -2.71 -1.39
N VAL A 30 7.59 -3.29 -2.57
CA VAL A 30 8.52 -2.78 -3.58
C VAL A 30 7.74 -2.32 -4.82
N VAL A 31 8.22 -1.24 -5.44
CA VAL A 31 7.62 -0.70 -6.66
C VAL A 31 8.04 -1.53 -7.86
N LEU A 32 7.07 -2.18 -8.50
CA LEU A 32 7.30 -3.08 -9.64
C LEU A 32 7.21 -2.37 -11.01
N SER A 33 6.58 -1.19 -11.07
CA SER A 33 6.28 -0.50 -12.34
C SER A 33 6.65 0.99 -12.29
N GLY A 34 6.69 1.65 -13.46
CA GLY A 34 6.99 3.07 -13.58
C GLY A 34 5.75 3.98 -13.60
N SER A 35 4.59 3.49 -13.15
CA SER A 35 3.34 4.27 -13.17
C SER A 35 3.36 5.47 -12.23
N MET A 36 4.27 5.48 -11.25
CA MET A 36 4.42 6.54 -10.25
C MET A 36 5.60 7.48 -10.53
N GLU A 37 6.22 7.41 -11.71
CA GLU A 37 7.28 8.37 -12.07
C GLU A 37 6.69 9.79 -12.24
N PRO A 38 7.38 10.84 -11.77
CA PRO A 38 8.73 10.87 -11.19
C PRO A 38 8.81 10.63 -9.67
N GLY A 39 7.69 10.45 -8.97
CA GLY A 39 7.64 10.33 -7.51
C GLY A 39 8.31 9.06 -6.97
N PHE A 40 8.03 7.91 -7.60
CA PHE A 40 8.65 6.62 -7.28
C PHE A 40 9.15 5.93 -8.53
N GLN A 41 10.30 5.29 -8.42
CA GLN A 41 10.95 4.52 -9.47
C GLN A 41 10.88 3.03 -9.20
N ARG A 42 11.06 2.23 -10.25
CA ARG A 42 11.10 0.77 -10.13
C ARG A 42 12.24 0.36 -9.20
N GLY A 43 11.94 -0.48 -8.22
CA GLY A 43 12.88 -0.93 -7.21
C GLY A 43 12.85 -0.14 -5.90
N ASP A 44 12.11 0.97 -5.84
CA ASP A 44 11.91 1.70 -4.59
C ASP A 44 11.17 0.85 -3.56
N ILE A 45 11.59 0.97 -2.30
CA ILE A 45 11.00 0.29 -1.16
C ILE A 45 10.08 1.28 -0.44
N LEU A 46 8.82 0.91 -0.33
CA LEU A 46 7.79 1.68 0.36
C LEU A 46 7.52 1.06 1.73
N PHE A 47 7.50 1.91 2.75
CA PHE A 47 7.06 1.55 4.10
C PHE A 47 5.62 2.01 4.28
N LEU A 48 4.73 1.06 4.59
CA LEU A 48 3.29 1.30 4.69
C LEU A 48 2.87 1.35 6.15
N THR A 49 2.05 2.36 6.47
CA THR A 49 1.42 2.53 7.78
C THR A 49 -0.03 2.93 7.59
N MET A 50 -0.88 2.56 8.56
CA MET A 50 -2.31 2.88 8.57
C MET A 50 -2.69 3.64 9.85
N PHE A 51 -1.87 4.63 10.22
CA PHE A 51 -2.05 5.40 11.45
C PHE A 51 -2.99 6.61 11.33
N GLU A 52 -3.21 7.09 10.11
CA GLU A 52 -4.02 8.30 9.90
C GLU A 52 -5.51 7.98 9.76
N ASP A 53 -6.33 8.79 10.41
CA ASP A 53 -7.79 8.71 10.32
C ASP A 53 -8.26 9.37 9.00
N GLY A 54 -8.37 8.56 7.97
CA GLY A 54 -8.98 8.92 6.69
C GLY A 54 -8.00 9.26 5.58
N PHE A 55 -8.47 9.16 4.34
CA PHE A 55 -7.69 9.44 3.13
C PHE A 55 -7.87 10.89 2.70
N ARG A 56 -6.82 11.49 2.16
CA ARG A 56 -6.81 12.85 1.62
C ARG A 56 -6.36 12.85 0.16
N PRO A 57 -6.86 13.81 -0.65
CA PRO A 57 -6.27 14.07 -1.96
C PRO A 57 -4.77 14.36 -1.83
N GLY A 58 -3.97 13.65 -2.60
CA GLY A 58 -2.50 13.71 -2.58
C GLY A 58 -1.81 12.50 -1.94
N ASP A 59 -2.53 11.72 -1.13
CA ASP A 59 -1.97 10.55 -0.44
C ASP A 59 -1.56 9.47 -1.44
N VAL A 60 -0.47 8.76 -1.13
CA VAL A 60 -0.04 7.60 -1.91
C VAL A 60 -0.56 6.36 -1.20
N VAL A 61 -1.49 5.69 -1.85
CA VAL A 61 -2.18 4.53 -1.28
C VAL A 61 -1.75 3.26 -2.00
N VAL A 62 -1.67 2.18 -1.23
CA VAL A 62 -1.43 0.84 -1.76
C VAL A 62 -2.68 0.01 -1.51
N PHE A 63 -3.23 -0.55 -2.58
CA PHE A 63 -4.44 -1.37 -2.50
C PHE A 63 -4.32 -2.59 -3.41
N GLN A 64 -5.08 -3.61 -3.09
CA GLN A 64 -5.20 -4.82 -3.88
C GLN A 64 -6.62 -4.94 -4.43
N ILE A 65 -6.74 -5.28 -5.71
CA ILE A 65 -8.03 -5.52 -6.36
C ILE A 65 -8.33 -7.01 -6.31
N GLU A 66 -9.57 -7.37 -6.02
CA GLU A 66 -10.02 -8.77 -6.09
C GLU A 66 -9.75 -9.36 -7.48
N GLY A 67 -9.05 -10.49 -7.54
CA GLY A 67 -8.63 -11.11 -8.80
C GLY A 67 -7.30 -10.62 -9.37
N ARG A 68 -6.61 -9.69 -8.70
CA ARG A 68 -5.20 -9.37 -8.97
C ARG A 68 -4.33 -9.68 -7.74
N ASP A 69 -3.31 -10.50 -7.96
CA ASP A 69 -2.36 -10.87 -6.90
C ASP A 69 -1.30 -9.79 -6.62
N ILE A 70 -1.17 -8.81 -7.52
CA ILE A 70 -0.15 -7.76 -7.43
C ILE A 70 -0.80 -6.47 -6.88
N PRO A 71 -0.31 -5.93 -5.76
CA PRO A 71 -0.81 -4.67 -5.21
C PRO A 71 -0.46 -3.49 -6.13
N ILE A 72 -1.33 -2.50 -6.13
CA ILE A 72 -1.22 -1.29 -6.95
C ILE A 72 -0.90 -0.11 -6.03
N VAL A 73 0.08 0.70 -6.43
CA VAL A 73 0.50 1.91 -5.72
C VAL A 73 0.14 3.09 -6.58
N HIS A 74 -0.80 3.93 -6.16
CA HIS A 74 -1.23 5.13 -6.88
C HIS A 74 -1.52 6.30 -5.94
N ARG A 75 -1.61 7.50 -6.50
CA ARG A 75 -1.96 8.70 -5.75
C ARG A 75 -3.48 8.91 -5.74
N THR A 76 -4.02 9.21 -4.57
CA THR A 76 -5.41 9.62 -4.41
C THR A 76 -5.61 11.00 -5.02
N MET A 77 -6.42 11.09 -6.07
CA MET A 77 -6.76 12.35 -6.72
C MET A 77 -7.96 13.01 -6.06
N ASN A 78 -9.00 12.22 -5.73
CA ASN A 78 -10.21 12.70 -5.06
C ASN A 78 -10.74 11.66 -4.09
N VAL A 79 -11.34 12.15 -3.01
CA VAL A 79 -12.02 11.35 -1.99
C VAL A 79 -13.50 11.72 -2.03
N HIS A 80 -14.36 10.73 -2.25
CA HIS A 80 -15.81 10.91 -2.26
C HIS A 80 -16.41 10.19 -1.07
N GLU A 81 -16.93 10.95 -0.12
CA GLU A 81 -17.73 10.41 0.98
C GLU A 81 -19.20 10.35 0.55
N LYS A 82 -19.78 9.16 0.58
CA LYS A 82 -21.21 8.97 0.33
C LYS A 82 -22.00 9.12 1.62
N ALA A 83 -23.27 9.48 1.50
CA ALA A 83 -24.18 9.68 2.64
C ALA A 83 -24.42 8.40 3.47
N ASP A 84 -24.08 7.22 2.94
CA ASP A 84 -24.12 5.93 3.64
C ASP A 84 -22.86 5.66 4.49
N GLY A 85 -21.88 6.58 4.51
CA GLY A 85 -20.61 6.44 5.21
C GLY A 85 -19.55 5.67 4.43
N SER A 86 -19.81 5.26 3.18
CA SER A 86 -18.79 4.63 2.34
C SER A 86 -17.87 5.68 1.71
N VAL A 87 -16.57 5.40 1.71
CA VAL A 87 -15.54 6.26 1.09
C VAL A 87 -15.12 5.63 -0.23
N SER A 88 -15.22 6.41 -1.32
CA SER A 88 -14.75 6.01 -2.65
C SER A 88 -13.56 6.88 -3.04
N LEU A 89 -12.42 6.24 -3.30
CA LEU A 89 -11.18 6.91 -3.70
C LEU A 89 -11.05 6.86 -5.22
N LEU A 90 -10.77 8.01 -5.84
CA LEU A 90 -10.32 8.06 -7.22
C LEU A 90 -8.80 8.13 -7.21
N THR A 91 -8.13 7.05 -7.62
CA THR A 91 -6.67 6.99 -7.70
C THR A 91 -6.15 7.18 -9.11
N LYS A 92 -4.89 7.58 -9.22
CA LYS A 92 -4.17 7.71 -10.48
C LYS A 92 -2.67 7.48 -10.26
N GLY A 93 -2.02 6.78 -11.18
CA GLY A 93 -0.56 6.77 -11.27
C GLY A 93 -0.02 8.12 -11.78
N ASP A 94 1.01 8.66 -11.14
CA ASP A 94 1.59 9.97 -11.49
C ASP A 94 1.99 10.07 -12.98
N ASN A 95 2.39 8.95 -13.60
CA ASN A 95 2.79 8.83 -15.00
C ASN A 95 1.68 8.28 -15.93
N ASN A 96 0.49 7.98 -15.41
CA ASN A 96 -0.62 7.43 -16.21
C ASN A 96 -1.38 8.55 -16.95
N GLN A 97 -1.81 8.29 -18.19
CA GLN A 97 -2.58 9.27 -18.97
C GLN A 97 -4.00 9.49 -18.44
N GLY A 98 -4.62 8.47 -17.85
CA GLY A 98 -5.99 8.51 -17.33
C GLY A 98 -6.09 8.11 -15.86
N ASP A 99 -7.20 8.46 -15.23
CA ASP A 99 -7.56 8.05 -13.87
C ASP A 99 -8.04 6.58 -13.83
N ASP A 100 -7.95 5.92 -12.67
CA ASP A 100 -8.32 4.51 -12.49
C ASP A 100 -9.85 4.28 -12.41
N ARG A 101 -10.63 4.81 -13.35
CA ARG A 101 -12.11 4.71 -13.33
C ARG A 101 -12.67 3.36 -13.77
N GLY A 102 -11.85 2.49 -14.35
CA GLY A 102 -12.24 1.20 -14.91
C GLY A 102 -11.55 0.00 -14.28
N LEU A 103 -10.94 0.19 -13.10
CA LEU A 103 -10.33 -0.85 -12.30
C LEU A 103 -11.31 -1.41 -11.27
#